data_AF-A0A1W9VFQ9-F1
#
_entry.id   AF-A0A1W9VFQ9-F1
#
_cell.length_a   1.000
_cell.length_b   1.000
_cell.length_c   1.000
_cell.angle_alpha   90.00
_cell.angle_beta   90.00
_cell.angle_gamma   90.00
#
_symmetry.space_group_name_H-M   'P 1'
#
loop_
_entity.id
_entity.type
_entity.pdbx_description
1 polymer ?
#
loop_
_entity_poly.entity_id
_entity_poly.type
_entity_poly.pdbx_seq_one_letter_code
_entity_poly.pdbx_strand_id
1 'polypeptide(L)'
;MKIEEFSNTIGYSGSSSIVDKGNLKKFGRLDVKSLLEKGLFKQAFSKALFESNVNEQELVLERYNAVCGSRYSSVEELKRLFGVFGVPEGISRTKLI
;
A
#
# COMPACT_ATOMS: atom_id res chain seq x y z
N MET A 1 9.34 3.90 -10.16
CA MET A 1 8.70 4.48 -8.96
C MET A 1 9.37 3.90 -7.72
N LYS A 2 9.49 4.68 -6.64
CA LYS A 2 10.00 4.21 -5.34
C LYS A 2 8.87 3.63 -4.47
N ILE A 3 9.22 2.77 -3.52
CA ILE A 3 8.26 2.10 -2.63
C ILE A 3 7.42 3.10 -1.79
N GLU A 4 8.05 4.16 -1.30
CA GLU A 4 7.38 5.21 -0.54
C GLU A 4 6.38 6.00 -1.40
N GLU A 5 6.68 6.19 -2.69
CA GLU A 5 5.78 6.84 -3.64
C GLU A 5 4.58 5.92 -3.95
N PHE A 6 4.83 4.63 -4.18
CA PHE A 6 3.78 3.65 -4.45
C PHE A 6 2.77 3.55 -3.31
N SER A 7 3.25 3.36 -2.08
CA SER A 7 2.42 3.24 -0.88
C SER A 7 1.67 4.52 -0.50
N ASN A 8 2.00 5.65 -1.12
CA ASN A 8 1.32 6.94 -0.93
C ASN A 8 0.67 7.47 -2.22
N THR A 9 0.58 6.63 -3.26
CA THR A 9 -0.10 6.98 -4.51
C THR A 9 -1.61 6.98 -4.31
N ILE A 10 -2.25 8.09 -4.65
CA ILE A 10 -3.71 8.24 -4.62
C ILE A 10 -4.34 7.92 -5.98
N GLY A 11 -3.58 8.00 -7.06
CA GLY A 11 -4.05 7.70 -8.41
C GLY A 11 -2.97 7.91 -9.47
N TYR A 12 -3.33 7.71 -10.73
CA TYR A 12 -2.43 7.81 -11.88
C TYR A 12 -3.03 8.71 -12.96
N SER A 13 -2.16 9.42 -13.69
CA SER A 13 -2.52 10.29 -14.81
C SER A 13 -1.52 10.10 -15.94
N GLY A 14 -1.88 9.30 -16.95
CA GLY A 14 -0.94 8.86 -17.99
C GLY A 14 0.26 8.15 -17.36
N SER A 15 1.47 8.54 -17.73
CA SER A 15 2.72 7.97 -17.18
C SER A 15 3.13 8.55 -15.81
N SER A 16 2.24 9.27 -15.12
CA SER A 16 2.53 9.92 -13.84
C SER A 16 1.75 9.29 -12.70
N SER A 17 2.42 9.00 -11.58
CA SER A 17 1.73 8.78 -10.30
C SER A 17 1.40 10.10 -9.63
N ILE A 18 0.24 10.16 -8.98
CA ILE A 18 -0.19 11.26 -8.14
C ILE A 18 -0.06 10.79 -6.70
N VAL A 19 0.80 11.45 -5.93
CA VAL A 19 1.20 11.02 -4.58
C VAL A 19 0.88 12.13 -3.59
N ASP A 20 0.26 11.76 -2.47
CA ASP A 20 -0.02 12.69 -1.37
C ASP A 20 1.29 13.06 -0.66
N LYS A 21 1.69 14.34 -0.77
CA LYS A 21 2.93 14.85 -0.21
C LYS A 21 2.94 14.81 1.32
N GLY A 22 1.79 15.06 1.95
CA GLY A 22 1.64 15.08 3.40
C GLY A 22 1.85 13.70 3.99
N ASN A 23 1.18 12.69 3.43
CA ASN A 23 1.32 11.30 3.81
C ASN A 23 2.72 10.77 3.48
N LEU A 24 3.27 11.10 2.31
CA LEU A 24 4.63 10.69 1.95
C LEU A 24 5.66 11.17 2.97
N LYS A 25 5.57 12.44 3.42
CA LYS A 25 6.47 13.01 4.43
C LYS A 25 6.31 12.35 5.79
N LYS A 26 5.08 12.05 6.20
CA LYS A 26 4.76 11.50 7.53
C LYS A 26 5.03 10.00 7.63
N PHE A 27 4.72 9.24 6.58
CA PHE A 27 4.59 7.79 6.62
C PHE A 27 5.45 7.05 5.60
N GLY A 28 6.01 7.73 4.59
CA GLY A 28 6.75 7.06 3.50
C GLY A 28 7.92 6.19 3.97
N ARG A 29 8.57 6.58 5.07
CA ARG A 29 9.71 5.86 5.66
C ARG A 29 9.32 4.77 6.67
N LEU A 30 8.05 4.66 7.04
CA LEU A 30 7.61 3.65 7.99
C LEU A 30 7.60 2.26 7.36
N ASP A 31 7.95 1.23 8.13
CA ASP A 31 7.85 -0.17 7.73
C ASP A 31 6.39 -0.67 7.81
N VAL A 32 6.14 -1.88 7.31
CA VAL A 32 4.80 -2.49 7.28
C VAL A 32 4.19 -2.55 8.68
N LYS A 33 4.97 -2.96 9.69
CA LYS A 33 4.49 -3.08 11.07
C LYS A 33 4.07 -1.72 11.66
N SER A 34 4.91 -0.70 11.51
CA SER A 34 4.61 0.66 11.99
C SER A 34 3.39 1.28 11.27
N LEU A 35 3.18 0.94 9.99
CA LEU A 35 1.99 1.36 9.25
C LEU A 35 0.73 0.67 9.79
N LEU A 36 0.80 -0.64 10.09
CA LEU A 36 -0.30 -1.41 10.67
C LEU A 36 -0.70 -0.90 12.06
N GLU A 37 0.26 -0.56 12.91
CA GLU A 37 0.01 0.04 14.23
C GLU A 37 -0.74 1.38 14.14
N LYS A 38 -0.57 2.11 13.03
CA LYS A 38 -1.27 3.37 12.75
C LYS A 38 -2.58 3.18 11.99
N GLY A 39 -3.00 1.95 11.71
CA GLY A 39 -4.20 1.65 10.93
C GLY A 39 -4.07 1.95 9.43
N LEU A 40 -2.85 2.13 8.91
CA LEU A 40 -2.58 2.48 7.51
C LEU A 40 -2.50 1.22 6.63
N PHE A 41 -3.56 0.41 6.64
CA PHE A 41 -3.58 -0.94 6.05
C PHE A 41 -3.28 -0.97 4.56
N LYS A 42 -3.88 -0.08 3.75
CA LYS A 42 -3.60 -0.02 2.30
C LYS A 42 -2.13 0.30 2.03
N GLN A 43 -1.53 1.19 2.83
CA GLN A 43 -0.13 1.58 2.64
C GLN A 43 0.81 0.44 3.03
N ALA A 44 0.52 -0.22 4.16
CA ALA A 44 1.23 -1.41 4.60
C ALA A 44 1.18 -2.52 3.53
N PHE A 45 -0.03 -2.82 3.02
CA PHE A 45 -0.24 -3.77 1.94
C PHE A 45 0.54 -3.40 0.68
N SER A 46 0.50 -2.12 0.28
CA SER A 46 1.19 -1.64 -0.91
C SER A 46 2.71 -1.78 -0.78
N LYS A 47 3.31 -1.55 0.40
CA LYS A 47 4.75 -1.80 0.61
C LYS A 47 5.09 -3.28 0.50
N ALA A 48 4.33 -4.14 1.18
CA ALA A 48 4.52 -5.58 1.13
C ALA A 48 4.36 -6.14 -0.29
N LEU A 49 3.43 -5.59 -1.07
CA LEU A 49 3.22 -5.95 -2.46
C LEU A 49 4.36 -5.48 -3.37
N PHE A 50 4.88 -4.27 -3.17
CA PHE A 50 6.01 -3.73 -3.94
C PHE A 50 7.26 -4.60 -3.79
N GLU A 51 7.51 -5.11 -2.58
CA GLU A 51 8.65 -5.97 -2.27
C GLU A 51 8.37 -7.45 -2.56
N SER A 52 7.17 -7.79 -3.03
CA SER A 52 6.71 -9.18 -3.21
C SER A 52 6.85 -10.04 -1.94
N ASN A 53 6.72 -9.41 -0.76
CA ASN A 53 6.86 -10.08 0.53
C ASN A 53 5.52 -10.69 0.96
N VAL A 54 5.34 -11.99 0.68
CA VAL A 54 4.10 -12.71 0.98
C VAL A 54 3.81 -12.76 2.49
N ASN A 55 4.85 -12.92 3.33
CA ASN A 55 4.67 -12.97 4.78
C ASN A 55 4.10 -11.64 5.33
N GLU A 56 4.54 -10.51 4.79
CA GLU A 56 3.99 -9.21 5.18
C GLU A 56 2.59 -8.97 4.62
N GLN A 57 2.26 -9.49 3.44
CA GLN A 57 0.90 -9.44 2.90
C GLN A 57 -0.09 -10.23 3.77
N GLU A 58 0.30 -11.43 4.21
CA GLU A 58 -0.48 -12.25 5.16
C GLU A 58 -0.60 -11.59 6.53
N LEU A 59 0.47 -10.94 7.02
CA LEU A 59 0.42 -10.16 8.26
C LEU A 59 -0.61 -9.01 8.17
N VAL A 60 -0.70 -8.33 7.01
CA VAL A 60 -1.70 -7.29 6.80
C VAL A 60 -3.11 -7.88 6.84
N LEU A 61 -3.32 -9.06 6.24
CA LEU A 61 -4.60 -9.78 6.26
C LEU A 61 -5.06 -10.10 7.68
N GLU A 62 -4.18 -10.74 8.45
CA GLU A 62 -4.45 -11.09 9.84
C GLU A 62 -4.82 -9.85 10.66
N ARG A 63 -4.00 -8.79 10.56
CA ARG A 63 -4.19 -7.56 11.34
C ARG A 63 -5.43 -6.78 10.90
N TYR A 64 -5.74 -6.75 9.62
CA TYR A 64 -6.96 -6.12 9.12
C TYR A 64 -8.20 -6.85 9.65
N ASN A 65 -8.26 -8.17 9.53
CA ASN A 65 -9.38 -8.97 10.03
C ASN A 65 -9.59 -8.78 11.54
N ALA A 66 -8.50 -8.82 12.32
CA ALA A 66 -8.55 -8.64 13.77
C ALA A 66 -9.07 -7.25 14.18
N VAL A 67 -8.62 -6.18 13.52
CA VAL A 67 -9.01 -4.79 13.88
C VAL A 67 -10.41 -4.45 13.36
N CYS A 68 -10.76 -4.87 12.15
CA CYS A 68 -12.02 -4.49 11.50
C CYS A 68 -13.16 -5.50 11.72
N GLY A 69 -12.92 -6.61 12.42
CA GLY A 69 -13.92 -7.68 12.59
C GLY A 69 -14.31 -8.36 11.26
N SER A 70 -13.44 -8.25 10.26
CA SER A 70 -13.65 -8.81 8.92
C SER A 70 -13.21 -10.28 8.86
N ARG A 71 -13.59 -10.97 7.77
CA ARG A 71 -13.30 -12.39 7.56
C ARG A 71 -12.74 -12.65 6.16
N TYR A 72 -11.82 -11.80 5.72
CA TYR A 72 -11.12 -12.03 4.46
C TYR A 72 -10.26 -13.29 4.56
N SER A 73 -10.26 -14.10 3.51
CA SER A 73 -9.66 -15.44 3.51
C SER A 73 -8.32 -15.53 2.80
N SER A 74 -7.95 -14.51 2.02
CA SER A 74 -6.74 -14.53 1.20
C SER A 74 -6.20 -13.14 0.88
N VAL A 75 -4.91 -13.08 0.53
CA VAL A 75 -4.26 -11.89 -0.02
C VAL A 75 -4.97 -11.37 -1.27
N GLU A 76 -5.53 -12.23 -2.12
CA GLU A 76 -6.29 -11.82 -3.30
C GLU A 76 -7.57 -11.05 -2.95
N GLU A 77 -8.20 -11.35 -1.81
CA GLU A 77 -9.32 -10.54 -1.32
C GLU A 77 -8.86 -9.16 -0.85
N LEU A 78 -7.68 -9.04 -0.23
CA LEU A 78 -7.09 -7.74 0.10
C LEU A 78 -6.77 -6.91 -1.14
N LYS A 79 -6.24 -7.54 -2.20
CA LYS A 79 -5.99 -6.84 -3.48
C LYS A 79 -7.27 -6.19 -4.01
N ARG A 80 -8.40 -6.93 -3.97
CA ARG A 80 -9.72 -6.41 -4.36
C ARG A 80 -10.20 -5.32 -3.41
N LEU A 81 -10.07 -5.51 -2.10
CA LEU A 81 -10.47 -4.54 -1.09
C LEU A 81 -9.76 -3.20 -1.25
N PHE A 82 -8.44 -3.22 -1.45
CA PHE A 82 -7.63 -2.01 -1.54
C PHE A 82 -7.53 -1.44 -2.96
N GLY A 83 -7.97 -2.21 -3.97
CA GLY A 83 -7.79 -1.88 -5.38
C GLY A 83 -6.32 -1.84 -5.80
N VAL A 84 -5.48 -2.69 -5.19
CA VAL A 84 -4.03 -2.74 -5.46
C VAL A 84 -3.65 -4.17 -5.83
N PHE A 85 -3.47 -4.42 -7.12
CA PHE A 85 -3.19 -5.77 -7.65
C PHE A 85 -1.70 -6.01 -7.93
N GLY A 86 -0.95 -4.94 -8.18
CA GLY A 86 0.47 -4.96 -8.46
C GLY A 86 1.04 -3.54 -8.53
N VAL A 87 2.34 -3.43 -8.75
CA VAL A 87 3.01 -2.16 -9.04
C VAL A 87 2.82 -1.86 -10.53
N PRO A 88 2.20 -0.73 -10.93
CA PRO A 88 1.98 -0.43 -12.33
C PRO A 88 3.28 -0.23 -13.10
N GLU A 89 3.32 -0.78 -14.31
CA GLU A 89 4.40 -0.56 -15.27
C GLU A 89 4.23 0.78 -16.00
N GLY A 90 5.30 1.26 -16.64
CA GLY A 90 5.25 2.48 -17.48
C GLY A 90 5.13 3.81 -16.73
N ILE A 91 5.22 3.82 -15.40
CA ILE A 91 5.23 5.06 -14.61
C ILE A 91 6.63 5.69 -14.63
N SER A 92 6.74 6.82 -15.32
CA SER A 92 8.00 7.55 -15.52
C SER A 92 8.15 8.80 -14.67
N ARG A 93 7.07 9.30 -14.07
CA ARG A 93 7.07 10.54 -13.28
C ARG A 93 6.21 10.41 -12.02
N THR A 94 6.56 11.17 -11.00
CA THR A 94 5.77 11.32 -9.77
C THR A 94 5.37 12.79 -9.62
N LYS A 95 4.07 13.05 -9.44
CA LYS A 95 3.54 14.36 -9.08
C LYS A 95 3.11 14.33 -7.61
N LEU A 96 3.74 15.17 -6.81
CA LEU A 96 3.37 15.36 -5.40
C LEU A 96 2.27 16.42 -5.32
N ILE A 97 1.16 16.09 -4.67
CA ILE A 97 0.08 17.05 -4.38
C ILE A 97 -0.12 17.24 -2.87
#